data_AF-A0A958D9A9-F1
#
_entry.id   AF-A0A958D9A9-F1
#
_cell.length_a   1.000
_cell.length_b   1.000
_cell.length_c   1.000
_cell.angle_alpha   90.00
_cell.angle_beta   90.00
_cell.angle_gamma   90.00
#
_symmetry.space_group_name_H-M   'P 1'
#
loop_
_entity.id
_entity.type
_entity.pdbx_description
1 polymer ?
#
loop_
_entity_poly.entity_id
_entity_poly.type
_entity_poly.pdbx_seq_one_letter_code
_entity_poly.pdbx_strand_id
1 'polypeptide(L)'
;MKAFLRTHGKYVAIVLIATAIMLWLWGQINWHVLPFSEWDGWHYRKIAEAAPGISAEAREPFRFRLLGPWMVGTLFSDYVGGFTLVNYASSLSLVVALYFFLCYVAISRPIAAFTAVLFTLNTYLFGVTVWYIFHVNDFLALLLLLLGFWALMEKRWVVFAVALFLGALARETWLLLPPTALVFLWERKALRANLVKLVAATLPAVGVTLLLRLLLSADLPGNLEPMQAFVRFAPKVLTPEFWARQFGNALKPVTFLPLIFLGTTLAFFRANKYMAVFIVLTLASTLFGSGNERLMAPAFVAFYWLLALIFQRDIWPSKWMLGIIAVACFVASLHYQQARFPLPSRELTVILGGLAWLVVTGAAVVFRLRHWQQAR
;
A
#
# COMPACT_ATOMS: atom_id res chain seq x y z
N MET A 1 -11.22 10.75 -26.27
CA MET A 1 -11.88 11.25 -25.03
C MET A 1 -13.31 10.74 -24.82
N LYS A 2 -14.26 10.94 -25.75
CA LYS A 2 -15.68 10.50 -25.59
C LYS A 2 -15.87 9.00 -25.30
N ALA A 3 -15.16 8.11 -26.01
CA ALA A 3 -15.25 6.66 -25.81
C ALA A 3 -14.74 6.22 -24.41
N PHE A 4 -13.67 6.86 -23.92
CA PHE A 4 -13.14 6.62 -22.58
C PHE A 4 -14.14 7.06 -21.50
N LEU A 5 -14.70 8.27 -21.62
CA LEU A 5 -15.70 8.77 -20.68
C LEU A 5 -16.95 7.88 -20.64
N ARG A 6 -17.41 7.39 -21.80
CA ARG A 6 -18.57 6.46 -21.86
C ARG A 6 -18.31 5.13 -21.17
N THR A 7 -17.07 4.64 -21.20
CA THR A 7 -16.73 3.30 -20.70
C THR A 7 -16.23 3.30 -19.25
N HIS A 8 -15.42 4.28 -18.88
CA HIS A 8 -14.78 4.39 -17.57
C HIS A 8 -15.36 5.50 -16.68
N GLY A 9 -15.96 6.54 -17.27
CA GLY A 9 -16.32 7.77 -16.56
C GLY A 9 -17.15 7.55 -15.30
N LYS A 10 -18.23 6.73 -15.38
CA LYS A 10 -19.07 6.44 -14.21
C LYS A 10 -18.32 5.74 -13.07
N TYR A 11 -17.40 4.84 -13.42
CA TYR A 11 -16.65 4.05 -12.44
C TYR A 11 -15.55 4.89 -11.79
N VAL A 12 -14.85 5.71 -12.58
CA VAL A 12 -13.88 6.68 -12.08
C VAL A 12 -14.55 7.69 -11.16
N ALA A 13 -15.74 8.18 -11.52
CA ALA A 13 -16.52 9.08 -10.66
C ALA A 13 -16.87 8.42 -9.31
N ILE A 14 -17.35 7.18 -9.31
CA ILE A 14 -17.61 6.41 -8.07
C ILE A 14 -16.34 6.31 -7.22
N VAL A 15 -15.22 5.93 -7.83
CA VAL A 15 -13.94 5.79 -7.14
C VAL A 15 -13.51 7.12 -6.51
N LEU A 16 -13.58 8.23 -7.27
CA LEU A 16 -13.21 9.56 -6.78
C LEU A 16 -14.12 10.04 -5.65
N ILE A 17 -15.45 9.89 -5.79
CA ILE A 17 -16.42 10.29 -4.76
C ILE A 17 -16.21 9.49 -3.48
N ALA A 18 -16.11 8.16 -3.57
CA ALA A 18 -15.88 7.31 -2.41
C ALA A 18 -14.54 7.62 -1.74
N THR A 19 -13.49 7.86 -2.53
CA THR A 19 -12.18 8.26 -1.99
C THR A 19 -12.28 9.60 -1.26
N ALA A 20 -12.93 10.61 -1.85
CA ALA A 20 -13.12 11.91 -1.22
C ALA A 20 -13.90 11.82 0.10
N ILE A 21 -14.97 11.01 0.15
CA ILE A 21 -15.71 10.72 1.38
C ILE A 21 -14.78 10.09 2.42
N MET A 22 -13.98 9.11 2.03
CA MET A 22 -13.05 8.46 2.96
C MET A 22 -11.92 9.39 3.42
N LEU A 23 -11.38 10.26 2.57
CA LEU A 23 -10.41 11.28 2.98
C LEU A 23 -11.00 12.18 4.07
N TRP A 24 -12.26 12.59 3.92
CA TRP A 24 -12.96 13.37 4.94
C TRP A 24 -13.20 12.58 6.22
N LEU A 25 -13.61 11.30 6.13
CA LEU A 25 -13.88 10.43 7.27
C LEU A 25 -12.62 10.03 8.06
N TRP A 26 -11.49 9.84 7.38
CA TRP A 26 -10.23 9.52 8.03
C TRP A 26 -9.71 10.69 8.87
N GLY A 27 -10.04 11.94 8.49
CA GLY A 27 -9.64 13.12 9.23
C GLY A 27 -8.13 13.35 9.20
N GLN A 28 -7.61 13.98 10.25
CA GLN A 28 -6.18 14.29 10.38
C GLN A 28 -5.71 14.05 11.81
N ILE A 29 -4.47 13.61 11.95
CA ILE A 29 -3.79 13.48 13.23
C ILE A 29 -3.67 14.83 13.93
N ASN A 30 -3.97 14.87 15.23
CA ASN A 30 -3.54 15.98 16.08
C ASN A 30 -2.06 15.77 16.42
N TRP A 31 -1.17 16.33 15.58
CA TRP A 31 0.27 16.15 15.71
C TRP A 31 0.91 17.05 16.79
N HIS A 32 0.14 17.90 17.47
CA HIS A 32 0.66 18.74 18.55
C HIS A 32 0.73 18.03 19.91
N VAL A 33 0.08 16.87 20.06
CA VAL A 33 0.03 16.15 21.34
C VAL A 33 0.99 14.96 21.35
N LEU A 34 1.46 14.57 22.54
CA LEU A 34 2.24 13.34 22.71
C LEU A 34 1.37 12.09 22.49
N PRO A 35 1.92 11.01 21.92
CA PRO A 35 3.29 10.88 21.39
C PRO A 35 3.44 11.40 19.94
N PHE A 36 2.37 11.88 19.31
CA PHE A 36 2.34 12.21 17.88
C PHE A 36 3.28 13.37 17.49
N SER A 37 3.50 14.31 18.40
CA SER A 37 4.43 15.44 18.20
C SER A 37 5.88 15.05 17.96
N GLU A 38 6.30 13.88 18.45
CA GLU A 38 7.67 13.35 18.35
C GLU A 38 7.76 12.10 17.47
N TRP A 39 6.65 11.72 16.83
CA TRP A 39 6.62 10.51 16.01
C TRP A 39 7.22 10.76 14.61
N ASP A 40 7.12 9.77 13.71
CA ASP A 40 7.78 9.75 12.39
C ASP A 40 7.65 11.08 11.60
N GLY A 41 6.49 11.74 11.66
CA GLY A 41 6.19 13.00 11.01
C GLY A 41 6.98 14.21 11.53
N TRP A 42 7.53 14.17 12.74
CA TRP A 42 8.47 15.19 13.23
C TRP A 42 9.69 15.30 12.31
N HIS A 43 10.29 14.16 11.93
CA HIS A 43 11.45 14.15 11.03
C HIS A 43 11.10 14.72 9.65
N TYR A 44 9.92 14.38 9.11
CA TYR A 44 9.48 14.90 7.83
C TYR A 44 9.21 16.42 7.86
N ARG A 45 8.65 16.94 8.96
CA ARG A 45 8.52 18.38 9.15
C ARG A 45 9.88 19.08 9.18
N LYS A 46 10.85 18.53 9.91
CA LYS A 46 12.22 19.06 9.96
C LYS A 46 12.91 19.09 8.60
N ILE A 47 12.69 18.09 7.75
CA ILE A 47 13.20 18.10 6.37
C ILE A 47 12.52 19.20 5.55
N ALA A 48 11.20 19.36 5.67
CA ALA A 48 10.47 20.41 4.95
C ALA A 48 10.88 21.83 5.40
N GLU A 49 11.03 22.06 6.71
CA GLU A 49 11.47 23.34 7.28
C GLU A 49 12.87 23.74 6.82
N ALA A 50 13.75 22.76 6.60
CA ALA A 50 15.12 23.01 6.13
C ALA A 50 15.22 23.18 4.61
N ALA A 51 14.18 22.85 3.83
CA ALA A 51 14.22 22.89 2.38
C ALA A 51 14.39 24.33 1.86
N PRO A 52 15.19 24.56 0.80
CA PRO A 52 15.81 23.57 -0.10
C PRO A 52 17.10 22.92 0.45
N GLY A 53 17.57 23.30 1.64
CA GLY A 53 18.68 22.66 2.34
C GLY A 53 18.35 21.28 2.90
N ILE A 54 19.24 20.77 3.75
CA ILE A 54 19.11 19.46 4.40
C ILE A 54 19.06 19.65 5.92
N SER A 55 18.08 19.01 6.57
CA SER A 55 17.96 19.05 8.02
C SER A 55 19.06 18.22 8.71
N ALA A 56 19.74 18.84 9.68
CA ALA A 56 20.68 18.15 10.57
C ALA A 56 19.99 17.35 11.69
N GLU A 57 18.68 17.57 11.91
CA GLU A 57 17.93 16.97 13.02
C GLU A 57 17.18 15.69 12.63
N ALA A 58 16.92 15.49 11.33
CA ALA A 58 16.21 14.31 10.85
C ALA A 58 17.07 13.04 11.01
N ARG A 59 16.50 12.02 11.67
CA ARG A 59 17.21 10.77 11.97
C ARG A 59 17.07 9.74 10.85
N GLU A 60 17.94 8.75 10.87
CA GLU A 60 17.83 7.58 10.00
C GLU A 60 16.66 6.69 10.47
N PRO A 61 15.87 6.10 9.55
CA PRO A 61 16.01 6.15 8.08
C PRO A 61 15.27 7.34 7.43
N PHE A 62 14.55 8.16 8.20
CA PHE A 62 13.67 9.22 7.66
C PHE A 62 14.40 10.26 6.82
N ARG A 63 15.64 10.59 7.17
CA ARG A 63 16.47 11.53 6.42
C ARG A 63 16.82 11.09 4.99
N PHE A 64 16.72 9.79 4.69
CA PHE A 64 16.92 9.28 3.32
C PHE A 64 15.65 9.36 2.47
N ARG A 65 14.51 9.68 3.07
CA ARG A 65 13.19 9.72 2.43
C ARG A 65 12.83 11.15 2.07
N LEU A 66 13.60 11.73 1.15
CA LEU A 66 13.55 13.15 0.84
C LEU A 66 12.38 13.57 -0.05
N LEU A 67 11.91 12.71 -0.97
CA LEU A 67 11.06 13.15 -2.09
C LEU A 67 9.86 13.98 -1.64
N GLY A 68 9.02 13.43 -0.75
CA GLY A 68 7.82 14.11 -0.26
C GLY A 68 8.14 15.36 0.56
N PRO A 69 8.86 15.24 1.69
CA PRO A 69 9.14 16.36 2.59
C PRO A 69 9.91 17.50 1.93
N TRP A 70 10.93 17.21 1.13
CA TRP A 70 11.75 18.23 0.46
C TRP A 70 10.94 18.96 -0.62
N MET A 71 10.12 18.23 -1.39
CA MET A 71 9.18 18.83 -2.36
C MET A 71 8.17 19.75 -1.66
N VAL A 72 7.61 19.31 -0.52
CA VAL A 72 6.66 20.13 0.24
C VAL A 72 7.33 21.42 0.76
N GLY A 73 8.49 21.32 1.40
CA GLY A 73 9.20 22.49 1.91
C GLY A 73 9.66 23.47 0.83
N THR A 74 9.96 22.98 -0.37
CA THR A 74 10.39 23.83 -1.49
C THR A 74 9.22 24.53 -2.19
N LEU A 75 8.07 23.85 -2.33
CA LEU A 75 6.95 24.35 -3.14
C LEU A 75 5.87 25.10 -2.35
N PHE A 76 5.83 24.95 -1.02
CA PHE A 76 4.76 25.50 -0.19
C PHE A 76 5.32 26.35 0.95
N SER A 77 4.80 27.56 1.11
CA SER A 77 5.15 28.44 2.24
C SER A 77 4.58 27.95 3.58
N ASP A 78 3.41 27.32 3.55
CA ASP A 78 2.85 26.56 4.67
C ASP A 78 3.05 25.06 4.40
N TYR A 79 4.06 24.47 5.05
CA TYR A 79 4.36 23.06 4.85
C TYR A 79 3.22 22.15 5.31
N VAL A 80 2.40 22.53 6.29
CA VAL A 80 1.31 21.68 6.80
C VAL A 80 0.20 21.57 5.76
N GLY A 81 -0.20 22.71 5.18
CA GLY A 81 -1.08 22.76 4.02
C GLY A 81 -0.49 21.99 2.82
N GLY A 82 0.82 22.15 2.56
CA GLY A 82 1.53 21.43 1.52
C GLY A 82 1.50 19.91 1.69
N PHE A 83 1.84 19.41 2.89
CA PHE A 83 1.75 17.97 3.21
C PHE A 83 0.32 17.47 3.01
N THR A 84 -0.68 18.20 3.50
CA THR A 84 -2.10 17.83 3.35
C THR A 84 -2.48 17.69 1.88
N LEU A 85 -2.16 18.70 1.06
CA LEU A 85 -2.50 18.71 -0.36
C LEU A 85 -1.81 17.57 -1.12
N VAL A 86 -0.50 17.39 -0.92
CA VAL A 86 0.25 16.35 -1.61
C VAL A 86 -0.21 14.96 -1.15
N ASN A 87 -0.52 14.77 0.13
CA ASN A 87 -1.04 13.49 0.65
C ASN A 87 -2.40 13.15 0.02
N TYR A 88 -3.31 14.12 -0.09
CA TYR A 88 -4.63 13.91 -0.71
C TYR A 88 -4.54 13.71 -2.22
N ALA A 89 -3.68 14.48 -2.91
CA ALA A 89 -3.47 14.32 -4.34
C ALA A 89 -2.83 12.96 -4.68
N SER A 90 -1.83 12.52 -3.91
CA SER A 90 -1.17 11.23 -4.11
C SER A 90 -2.08 10.05 -3.78
N SER A 91 -2.90 10.14 -2.72
CA SER A 91 -3.89 9.10 -2.39
C SER A 91 -4.99 8.97 -3.45
N LEU A 92 -5.56 10.08 -3.94
CA LEU A 92 -6.50 10.05 -5.07
C LEU A 92 -5.86 9.43 -6.31
N SER A 93 -4.64 9.85 -6.64
CA SER A 93 -3.88 9.33 -7.78
C SER A 93 -3.62 7.82 -7.64
N LEU A 94 -3.27 7.35 -6.44
CA LEU A 94 -3.05 5.93 -6.15
C LEU A 94 -4.30 5.09 -6.37
N VAL A 95 -5.46 5.53 -5.86
CA VAL A 95 -6.71 4.76 -5.98
C VAL A 95 -7.19 4.72 -7.44
N VAL A 96 -7.06 5.83 -8.16
CA VAL A 96 -7.37 5.89 -9.60
C VAL A 96 -6.40 5.02 -10.40
N ALA A 97 -5.11 5.07 -10.11
CA ALA A 97 -4.11 4.22 -10.73
C ALA A 97 -4.39 2.74 -10.45
N LEU A 98 -4.79 2.38 -9.22
CA LEU A 98 -5.18 1.02 -8.86
C LEU A 98 -6.39 0.56 -9.69
N TYR A 99 -7.42 1.39 -9.84
CA TYR A 99 -8.56 1.10 -10.70
C TYR A 99 -8.13 0.77 -12.14
N PHE A 100 -7.29 1.61 -12.75
CA PHE A 100 -6.84 1.38 -14.12
C PHE A 100 -5.89 0.19 -14.25
N PHE A 101 -5.01 -0.03 -13.27
CA PHE A 101 -4.17 -1.21 -13.21
C PHE A 101 -5.01 -2.49 -13.14
N LEU A 102 -6.06 -2.53 -12.32
CA LEU A 102 -6.98 -3.66 -12.24
C LEU A 102 -7.68 -3.91 -13.59
N CYS A 103 -8.15 -2.86 -14.26
CA CYS A 103 -8.70 -2.98 -15.60
C CYS A 103 -7.67 -3.49 -16.63
N TYR A 104 -6.42 -3.04 -16.53
CA TYR A 104 -5.32 -3.48 -17.38
C TYR A 104 -5.06 -4.99 -17.23
N VAL A 105 -5.13 -5.53 -16.01
CA VAL A 105 -5.01 -6.97 -15.75
C VAL A 105 -6.33 -7.74 -15.94
N ALA A 106 -7.21 -7.23 -16.82
CA ALA A 106 -8.47 -7.83 -17.24
C ALA A 106 -9.53 -8.01 -16.15
N ILE A 107 -9.50 -7.17 -15.10
CA ILE A 107 -10.63 -7.05 -14.17
C ILE A 107 -11.69 -6.13 -14.78
N SER A 108 -12.92 -6.60 -14.81
CA SER A 108 -14.10 -5.86 -15.25
C SER A 108 -14.24 -4.55 -14.48
N ARG A 109 -14.66 -3.50 -15.19
CA ARG A 109 -14.73 -2.14 -14.64
C ARG A 109 -15.54 -2.02 -13.33
N PRO A 110 -16.71 -2.70 -13.17
CA PRO A 110 -17.43 -2.68 -11.89
C PRO A 110 -16.62 -3.24 -10.73
N ILE A 111 -15.96 -4.41 -10.93
CA ILE A 111 -15.15 -5.04 -9.90
C ILE A 111 -13.90 -4.23 -9.60
N ALA A 112 -13.22 -3.71 -10.62
CA ALA A 112 -12.06 -2.85 -10.43
C ALA A 112 -12.41 -1.61 -9.58
N ALA A 113 -13.56 -0.98 -9.86
CA ALA A 113 -14.04 0.15 -9.07
C ALA A 113 -14.39 -0.25 -7.64
N PHE A 114 -15.13 -1.34 -7.47
CA PHE A 114 -15.48 -1.89 -6.16
C PHE A 114 -14.23 -2.19 -5.32
N THR A 115 -13.26 -2.91 -5.88
CA THR A 115 -11.98 -3.23 -5.22
C THR A 115 -11.18 -1.99 -4.86
N ALA A 116 -11.11 -1.00 -5.76
CA ALA A 116 -10.43 0.26 -5.48
C ALA A 116 -11.12 1.05 -4.35
N VAL A 117 -12.45 1.04 -4.28
CA VAL A 117 -13.20 1.60 -3.14
C VAL A 117 -12.89 0.84 -1.85
N LEU A 118 -12.88 -0.50 -1.87
CA LEU A 118 -12.51 -1.28 -0.68
C LEU A 118 -11.07 -0.99 -0.20
N PHE A 119 -10.16 -0.61 -1.09
CA PHE A 119 -8.82 -0.18 -0.71
C PHE A 119 -8.85 1.08 0.15
N THR A 120 -9.72 2.04 -0.16
CA THR A 120 -9.87 3.28 0.63
C THR A 120 -10.45 3.05 2.04
N LEU A 121 -11.16 1.93 2.22
CA LEU A 121 -11.72 1.50 3.51
C LEU A 121 -10.68 0.79 4.39
N ASN A 122 -9.51 0.43 3.85
CA ASN A 122 -8.50 -0.28 4.62
C ASN A 122 -7.77 0.67 5.58
N THR A 123 -7.91 0.44 6.88
CA THR A 123 -7.27 1.25 7.92
C THR A 123 -5.76 1.30 7.76
N TYR A 124 -5.07 0.18 7.58
CA TYR A 124 -3.60 0.13 7.69
C TYR A 124 -2.85 0.41 6.39
N LEU A 125 -3.45 0.07 5.24
CA LEU A 125 -2.83 0.26 3.93
C LEU A 125 -3.20 1.60 3.29
N PHE A 126 -4.28 2.24 3.74
CA PHE A 126 -4.75 3.53 3.24
C PHE A 126 -5.02 4.54 4.36
N GLY A 127 -5.92 4.21 5.29
CA GLY A 127 -6.45 5.15 6.30
C GLY A 127 -5.39 5.81 7.19
N VAL A 128 -4.46 5.03 7.74
CA VAL A 128 -3.33 5.51 8.57
C VAL A 128 -2.51 6.55 7.82
N THR A 129 -2.25 6.32 6.54
CA THR A 129 -1.44 7.21 5.70
C THR A 129 -2.20 8.49 5.35
N VAL A 130 -3.52 8.41 5.17
CA VAL A 130 -4.37 9.60 5.00
C VAL A 130 -4.40 10.43 6.28
N TRP A 131 -4.71 9.79 7.40
CA TRP A 131 -4.84 10.41 8.72
C TRP A 131 -3.53 11.07 9.16
N TYR A 132 -2.39 10.39 8.91
CA TYR A 132 -1.07 10.92 9.18
C TYR A 132 -0.52 11.70 7.98
N ILE A 133 -0.97 12.95 7.82
CA ILE A 133 -0.67 13.80 6.65
C ILE A 133 0.82 13.95 6.30
N PHE A 134 1.73 13.77 7.25
CA PHE A 134 3.18 13.87 7.03
C PHE A 134 3.77 12.62 6.35
N HIS A 135 3.01 11.54 6.20
CA HIS A 135 3.43 10.30 5.53
C HIS A 135 3.27 10.35 3.99
N VAL A 136 3.46 11.53 3.38
CA VAL A 136 3.39 11.71 1.92
C VAL A 136 4.27 10.70 1.16
N ASN A 137 5.46 10.40 1.70
CA ASN A 137 6.37 9.42 1.12
C ASN A 137 5.75 8.03 0.98
N ASP A 138 4.82 7.65 1.84
CA ASP A 138 4.21 6.33 1.82
C ASP A 138 3.28 6.21 0.61
N PHE A 139 2.40 7.19 0.37
CA PHE A 139 1.56 7.17 -0.82
C PHE A 139 2.32 7.36 -2.12
N LEU A 140 3.34 8.25 -2.13
CA LEU A 140 4.23 8.37 -3.29
C LEU A 140 4.91 7.03 -3.59
N ALA A 141 5.44 6.36 -2.56
CA ALA A 141 6.09 5.07 -2.73
C ALA A 141 5.13 3.98 -3.22
N LEU A 142 3.90 3.92 -2.71
CA LEU A 142 2.87 2.97 -3.18
C LEU A 142 2.44 3.25 -4.63
N LEU A 143 2.29 4.53 -5.00
CA LEU A 143 1.96 4.95 -6.37
C LEU A 143 3.09 4.58 -7.33
N LEU A 144 4.33 4.92 -6.99
CA LEU A 144 5.51 4.60 -7.80
C LEU A 144 5.75 3.10 -7.90
N LEU A 145 5.47 2.35 -6.83
CA LEU A 145 5.48 0.89 -6.84
C LEU A 145 4.48 0.31 -7.84
N LEU A 146 3.23 0.79 -7.82
CA LEU A 146 2.18 0.36 -8.75
C LEU A 146 2.53 0.71 -10.20
N LEU A 147 3.00 1.94 -10.45
CA LEU A 147 3.46 2.38 -11.76
C LEU A 147 4.68 1.58 -12.23
N GLY A 148 5.59 1.21 -11.33
CA GLY A 148 6.72 0.33 -11.59
C GLY A 148 6.28 -1.06 -12.03
N PHE A 149 5.32 -1.68 -11.32
CA PHE A 149 4.73 -2.95 -11.75
C PHE A 149 4.09 -2.86 -13.13
N TRP A 150 3.30 -1.82 -13.36
CA TRP A 150 2.63 -1.62 -14.63
C TRP A 150 3.65 -1.42 -15.78
N ALA A 151 4.65 -0.57 -15.57
CA ALA A 151 5.73 -0.34 -16.53
C ALA A 151 6.54 -1.61 -16.82
N LEU A 152 6.81 -2.43 -15.81
CA LEU A 152 7.48 -3.73 -15.97
C LEU A 152 6.66 -4.68 -16.85
N MET A 153 5.36 -4.79 -16.62
CA MET A 153 4.47 -5.65 -17.41
C MET A 153 4.41 -5.22 -18.88
N GLU A 154 4.41 -3.91 -19.11
CA GLU A 154 4.48 -3.29 -20.44
C GLU A 154 5.90 -3.20 -21.02
N LYS A 155 6.92 -3.65 -20.28
CA LYS A 155 8.35 -3.53 -20.63
C LYS A 155 8.79 -2.09 -20.98
N ARG A 156 8.17 -1.08 -20.36
CA ARG A 156 8.51 0.34 -20.48
C ARG A 156 9.66 0.71 -19.54
N TRP A 157 10.88 0.32 -19.92
CA TRP A 157 12.07 0.42 -19.07
C TRP A 157 12.40 1.83 -18.56
N VAL A 158 12.13 2.87 -19.36
CA VAL A 158 12.35 4.27 -18.92
C VAL A 158 11.40 4.65 -17.79
N VAL A 159 10.11 4.33 -17.92
CA VAL A 159 9.10 4.58 -16.88
C VAL A 159 9.42 3.76 -15.63
N PHE A 160 9.85 2.51 -15.81
CA PHE A 160 10.29 1.65 -14.72
C PHE A 160 11.50 2.24 -13.98
N ALA A 161 12.51 2.74 -14.71
CA ALA A 161 13.69 3.38 -14.13
C ALA A 161 13.33 4.65 -13.34
N VAL A 162 12.47 5.50 -13.89
CA VAL A 162 11.97 6.71 -13.21
C VAL A 162 11.19 6.35 -11.95
N ALA A 163 10.32 5.34 -12.02
CA ALA A 163 9.56 4.87 -10.87
C ALA A 163 10.47 4.33 -9.76
N LEU A 164 11.53 3.58 -10.10
CA LEU A 164 12.53 3.12 -9.14
C LEU A 164 13.35 4.26 -8.54
N PHE A 165 13.79 5.21 -9.37
CA PHE A 165 14.60 6.35 -8.93
C PHE A 165 13.81 7.24 -7.95
N LEU A 166 12.60 7.66 -8.33
CA LEU A 166 11.73 8.43 -7.44
C LEU A 166 11.29 7.58 -6.24
N GLY A 167 11.09 6.28 -6.44
CA GLY A 167 10.76 5.33 -5.40
C GLY A 167 11.83 5.35 -4.32
N ALA A 168 13.11 5.27 -4.70
CA ALA A 168 14.26 5.33 -3.81
C ALA A 168 14.39 6.64 -3.02
N LEU A 169 13.98 7.77 -3.62
CA LEU A 169 13.91 9.05 -2.93
C LEU A 169 12.74 9.15 -1.94
N ALA A 170 11.66 8.40 -2.17
CA ALA A 170 10.49 8.38 -1.29
C ALA A 170 10.63 7.38 -0.15
N ARG A 171 10.98 6.13 -0.45
CA ARG A 171 11.14 5.01 0.48
C ARG A 171 12.04 3.92 -0.11
N GLU A 172 12.27 2.87 0.67
CA GLU A 172 13.06 1.71 0.27
C GLU A 172 12.28 0.72 -0.64
N THR A 173 11.17 1.14 -1.28
CA THR A 173 10.35 0.26 -2.15
C THR A 173 11.08 -0.18 -3.42
N TRP A 174 12.12 0.55 -3.82
CA TRP A 174 13.02 0.16 -4.90
C TRP A 174 13.74 -1.17 -4.63
N LEU A 175 13.85 -1.64 -3.37
CA LEU A 175 14.42 -2.95 -3.05
C LEU A 175 13.49 -4.10 -3.41
N LEU A 176 12.18 -3.85 -3.51
CA LEU A 176 11.18 -4.88 -3.76
C LEU A 176 11.03 -5.18 -5.26
N LEU A 177 11.07 -4.16 -6.11
CA LEU A 177 10.75 -4.30 -7.54
C LEU A 177 11.79 -5.05 -8.37
N PRO A 178 13.11 -4.81 -8.29
CA PRO A 178 14.12 -5.51 -9.09
C PRO A 178 14.13 -7.04 -8.90
N PRO A 179 14.17 -7.60 -7.68
CA PRO A 179 14.10 -9.06 -7.50
C PRO A 179 12.76 -9.63 -8.00
N THR A 180 11.65 -8.92 -7.81
CA THR A 180 10.35 -9.30 -8.38
C THR A 180 10.37 -9.26 -9.92
N ALA A 181 11.03 -8.26 -10.52
CA ALA A 181 11.17 -8.11 -11.96
C ALA A 181 12.01 -9.24 -12.58
N LEU A 182 13.07 -9.69 -11.90
CA LEU A 182 13.85 -10.86 -12.32
C LEU A 182 12.95 -12.10 -12.42
N VAL A 183 12.14 -12.37 -11.39
CA VAL A 183 11.22 -13.53 -11.40
C VAL A 183 10.15 -13.38 -12.48
N PHE A 184 9.59 -12.18 -12.66
CA PHE A 184 8.62 -11.90 -13.72
C PHE A 184 9.20 -12.18 -15.12
N LEU A 185 10.39 -11.66 -15.41
CA LEU A 185 11.05 -11.88 -16.70
C LEU A 185 11.43 -13.35 -16.92
N TRP A 186 11.85 -14.05 -15.86
CA TRP A 186 12.13 -15.47 -15.91
C TRP A 186 10.87 -16.29 -16.23
N GLU A 187 9.77 -16.04 -15.52
CA GLU A 187 8.48 -16.69 -15.73
C GLU A 187 7.95 -16.46 -17.16
N ARG A 188 8.20 -15.28 -17.74
CA ARG A 188 7.81 -14.92 -19.11
C ARG A 188 8.85 -15.33 -20.17
N LYS A 189 9.89 -16.10 -19.81
CA LYS A 189 11.00 -16.50 -20.70
C LYS A 189 11.67 -15.32 -21.43
N ALA A 190 11.64 -14.14 -20.81
CA ALA A 190 12.13 -12.88 -21.37
C ALA A 190 13.38 -12.35 -20.67
N LEU A 191 13.92 -13.08 -19.69
CA LEU A 191 15.05 -12.66 -18.85
C LEU A 191 16.30 -12.35 -19.68
N ARG A 192 16.77 -13.28 -20.52
CA ARG A 192 17.99 -13.07 -21.33
C ARG A 192 17.91 -11.81 -22.20
N ALA A 193 16.76 -11.56 -22.81
CA ALA A 193 16.55 -10.41 -23.69
C ALA A 193 16.40 -9.06 -22.96
N ASN A 194 16.13 -9.06 -21.65
CA ASN A 194 15.80 -7.85 -20.90
C ASN A 194 16.67 -7.63 -19.64
N LEU A 195 17.58 -8.54 -19.32
CA LEU A 195 18.42 -8.46 -18.13
C LEU A 195 19.24 -7.16 -18.12
N VAL A 196 19.89 -6.82 -19.24
CA VAL A 196 20.68 -5.58 -19.35
C VAL A 196 19.80 -4.35 -19.14
N LYS A 197 18.57 -4.34 -19.67
CA LYS A 197 17.62 -3.23 -19.50
C LYS A 197 17.14 -3.10 -18.06
N LEU A 198 16.90 -4.23 -17.39
CA LEU A 198 16.54 -4.26 -15.97
C LEU A 198 17.68 -3.71 -15.10
N VAL A 199 18.92 -4.17 -15.34
CA VAL A 199 20.11 -3.68 -14.63
C VAL A 199 20.28 -2.18 -14.86
N ALA A 200 20.27 -1.73 -16.13
CA ALA A 200 20.39 -0.32 -16.49
C ALA A 200 19.28 0.53 -15.86
N ALA A 201 18.03 0.05 -15.81
CA ALA A 201 16.92 0.75 -15.17
C ALA A 201 17.03 0.80 -13.64
N THR A 202 17.75 -0.13 -13.02
CA THR A 202 17.93 -0.20 -11.55
C THR A 202 19.10 0.67 -11.08
N LEU A 203 20.12 0.85 -11.91
CA LEU A 203 21.34 1.59 -11.55
C LEU A 203 21.09 3.01 -11.02
N PRO A 204 20.20 3.85 -11.60
CA PRO A 204 19.95 5.19 -11.06
C PRO A 204 19.40 5.17 -9.63
N ALA A 205 18.51 4.23 -9.31
CA ALA A 205 17.93 4.09 -7.97
C ALA A 205 18.98 3.62 -6.94
N VAL A 206 19.86 2.71 -7.34
CA VAL A 206 21.01 2.28 -6.52
C VAL A 206 21.95 3.47 -6.29
N GLY A 207 22.34 4.15 -7.36
CA GLY A 207 23.26 5.30 -7.32
C GLY A 207 22.75 6.40 -6.40
N VAL A 208 21.47 6.80 -6.51
CA VAL A 208 20.90 7.83 -5.65
C VAL A 208 20.79 7.37 -4.20
N THR A 209 20.47 6.09 -3.95
CA THR A 209 20.41 5.57 -2.58
C THR A 209 21.79 5.58 -1.92
N LEU A 210 22.83 5.14 -2.64
CA LEU A 210 24.20 5.17 -2.15
C LEU A 210 24.66 6.62 -1.91
N LEU A 211 24.35 7.52 -2.85
CA LEU A 211 24.69 8.93 -2.71
C LEU A 211 24.03 9.56 -1.47
N LEU A 212 22.73 9.31 -1.26
CA LEU A 212 22.02 9.80 -0.07
C LEU A 212 22.62 9.23 1.22
N ARG A 213 23.00 7.96 1.25
CA ARG A 213 23.65 7.37 2.43
C ARG A 213 25.05 7.95 2.67
N LEU A 214 25.83 8.19 1.62
CA LEU A 214 27.17 8.77 1.77
C LEU A 214 27.13 10.23 2.21
N LEU A 215 26.23 11.03 1.62
CA LEU A 215 26.13 12.47 1.90
C LEU A 215 25.33 12.78 3.15
N LEU A 216 24.33 11.94 3.46
CA LEU A 216 23.39 12.16 4.55
C LEU A 216 23.47 11.04 5.58
N SER A 217 24.61 10.41 5.82
CA SER A 217 24.78 9.69 7.08
C SER A 217 25.30 10.65 8.14
N ALA A 218 24.80 10.51 9.36
CA ALA A 218 25.31 11.26 10.51
C ALA A 218 25.10 10.42 11.75
N ASP A 219 26.02 10.55 12.69
CA ASP A 219 25.99 9.82 13.95
C ASP A 219 25.04 10.52 14.93
N LEU A 220 23.73 10.25 14.77
CA LEU A 220 22.69 10.75 15.67
C LEU A 220 22.23 9.64 16.63
N PRO A 221 22.03 9.95 17.92
CA PRO A 221 21.51 9.00 18.89
C PRO A 221 20.19 8.36 18.42
N GLY A 222 20.14 7.02 18.45
CA GLY A 222 18.98 6.23 18.07
C GLY A 222 18.90 5.86 16.58
N ASN A 223 19.88 6.24 15.76
CA ASN A 223 20.03 5.66 14.43
C ASN A 223 20.27 4.15 14.55
N LEU A 224 19.64 3.38 13.67
CA LEU A 224 19.83 1.93 13.58
C LEU A 224 20.35 1.59 12.20
N GLU A 225 21.54 0.99 12.15
CA GLU A 225 22.04 0.38 10.94
C GLU A 225 21.11 -0.76 10.48
N PRO A 226 21.07 -1.11 9.18
CA PRO A 226 20.18 -2.16 8.69
C PRO A 226 20.29 -3.49 9.43
N MET A 227 21.50 -3.92 9.78
CA MET A 227 21.71 -5.15 10.54
C MET A 227 21.23 -5.04 11.99
N GLN A 228 21.45 -3.90 12.63
CA GLN A 228 20.95 -3.65 13.98
C GLN A 228 19.41 -3.60 13.99
N ALA A 229 18.80 -2.95 13.01
CA ALA A 229 17.35 -2.93 12.83
C ALA A 229 16.80 -4.35 12.62
N PHE A 230 17.45 -5.17 11.78
CA PHE A 230 17.08 -6.57 11.59
C PHE A 230 17.16 -7.37 12.90
N VAL A 231 18.31 -7.34 13.59
CA VAL A 231 18.48 -8.07 14.87
C VAL A 231 17.46 -7.62 15.91
N ARG A 232 17.15 -6.32 15.96
CA ARG A 232 16.17 -5.75 16.90
C ARG A 232 14.74 -6.18 16.59
N PHE A 233 14.33 -6.18 15.32
CA PHE A 233 12.93 -6.36 14.95
C PHE A 233 12.59 -7.76 14.42
N ALA A 234 13.56 -8.56 13.97
CA ALA A 234 13.32 -9.92 13.47
C ALA A 234 12.70 -10.88 14.50
N PRO A 235 13.08 -10.87 15.81
CA PRO A 235 12.55 -11.83 16.79
C PRO A 235 11.02 -11.83 16.93
N LYS A 236 10.34 -10.73 16.54
CA LYS A 236 8.87 -10.65 16.57
C LYS A 236 8.19 -11.71 15.69
N VAL A 237 8.87 -12.26 14.69
CA VAL A 237 8.35 -13.35 13.84
C VAL A 237 7.97 -14.60 14.63
N LEU A 238 8.54 -14.78 15.82
CA LEU A 238 8.25 -15.89 16.71
C LEU A 238 6.95 -15.69 17.50
N THR A 239 6.37 -14.48 17.48
CA THR A 239 5.14 -14.16 18.21
C THR A 239 3.90 -14.41 17.35
N PRO A 240 2.85 -15.06 17.87
CA PRO A 240 1.57 -15.19 17.16
C PRO A 240 0.95 -13.83 16.83
N GLU A 241 1.17 -12.82 17.67
CA GLU A 241 0.70 -11.45 17.45
C GLU A 241 1.23 -10.87 16.13
N PHE A 242 2.51 -11.09 15.80
CA PHE A 242 3.07 -10.62 14.54
C PHE A 242 2.29 -11.15 13.33
N TRP A 243 2.02 -12.45 13.27
CA TRP A 243 1.29 -13.06 12.17
C TRP A 243 -0.17 -12.60 12.10
N ALA A 244 -0.83 -12.50 13.26
CA ALA A 244 -2.18 -11.96 13.36
C ALA A 244 -2.25 -10.51 12.85
N ARG A 245 -1.23 -9.69 13.13
CA ARG A 245 -1.16 -8.31 12.66
C ARG A 245 -0.85 -8.23 11.15
N GLN A 246 0.11 -9.01 10.65
CA GLN A 246 0.53 -8.97 9.24
C GLN A 246 -0.52 -9.47 8.27
N PHE A 247 -1.25 -10.54 8.62
CA PHE A 247 -2.20 -11.14 7.70
C PHE A 247 -3.64 -10.87 8.13
N GLY A 248 -3.94 -10.98 9.43
CA GLY A 248 -5.25 -10.64 9.99
C GLY A 248 -5.55 -9.15 9.86
N ASN A 249 -4.88 -8.32 10.67
CA ASN A 249 -5.26 -6.91 10.78
C ASN A 249 -5.02 -6.11 9.50
N ALA A 250 -3.90 -6.34 8.80
CA ALA A 250 -3.55 -5.58 7.59
C ALA A 250 -4.59 -5.70 6.46
N LEU A 251 -5.33 -6.81 6.41
CA LEU A 251 -6.30 -7.11 5.34
C LEU A 251 -7.72 -7.31 5.87
N LYS A 252 -8.00 -6.96 7.13
CA LYS A 252 -9.34 -7.10 7.70
C LYS A 252 -10.34 -6.23 6.91
N PRO A 253 -11.59 -6.69 6.70
CA PRO A 253 -12.16 -7.98 7.10
C PRO A 253 -12.03 -9.07 6.01
N VAL A 254 -11.27 -8.85 4.94
CA VAL A 254 -11.21 -9.73 3.75
C VAL A 254 -10.06 -10.74 3.77
N THR A 255 -9.29 -10.80 4.86
CA THR A 255 -8.10 -11.66 5.04
C THR A 255 -8.29 -13.10 4.60
N PHE A 256 -9.43 -13.72 4.90
CA PHE A 256 -9.63 -15.15 4.66
C PHE A 256 -10.25 -15.49 3.32
N LEU A 257 -10.65 -14.50 2.51
CA LEU A 257 -11.18 -14.78 1.18
C LEU A 257 -10.18 -15.58 0.31
N PRO A 258 -8.87 -15.28 0.29
CA PRO A 258 -7.91 -16.13 -0.41
C PRO A 258 -7.90 -17.61 0.01
N LEU A 259 -8.15 -17.92 1.28
CA LEU A 259 -8.18 -19.29 1.78
C LEU A 259 -9.50 -19.99 1.44
N ILE A 260 -10.63 -19.29 1.55
CA ILE A 260 -11.96 -19.82 1.20
C ILE A 260 -12.06 -20.11 -0.31
N PHE A 261 -11.47 -19.24 -1.12
CA PHE A 261 -11.43 -19.34 -2.58
C PHE A 261 -10.07 -19.90 -3.06
N LEU A 262 -9.55 -20.94 -2.39
CA LEU A 262 -8.20 -21.49 -2.60
C LEU A 262 -7.91 -21.85 -4.06
N GLY A 263 -8.89 -22.37 -4.81
CA GLY A 263 -8.71 -22.68 -6.23
C GLY A 263 -8.29 -21.47 -7.07
N THR A 264 -8.97 -20.33 -6.88
CA THR A 264 -8.64 -19.07 -7.56
C THR A 264 -7.31 -18.51 -7.09
N THR A 265 -7.03 -18.59 -5.78
CA THR A 265 -5.76 -18.16 -5.18
C THR A 265 -4.56 -18.95 -5.71
N LEU A 266 -4.65 -20.28 -5.76
CA LEU A 266 -3.59 -21.12 -6.31
C LEU A 266 -3.41 -20.86 -7.81
N ALA A 267 -4.49 -20.73 -8.57
CA ALA A 267 -4.41 -20.39 -9.99
C ALA A 267 -3.73 -19.02 -10.21
N PHE A 268 -4.03 -18.02 -9.37
CA PHE A 268 -3.40 -16.71 -9.41
C PHE A 268 -1.88 -16.80 -9.21
N PHE A 269 -1.41 -17.45 -8.15
CA PHE A 269 0.02 -17.54 -7.86
C PHE A 269 0.78 -18.47 -8.81
N ARG A 270 0.12 -19.50 -9.39
CA ARG A 270 0.71 -20.32 -10.46
C ARG A 270 0.99 -19.51 -11.72
N ALA A 271 0.10 -18.55 -12.04
CA ALA A 271 0.22 -17.68 -13.21
C ALA A 271 1.03 -16.40 -12.96
N ASN A 272 1.33 -16.09 -11.69
CA ASN A 272 2.02 -14.87 -11.26
C ASN A 272 2.98 -15.17 -10.10
N LYS A 273 3.99 -16.01 -10.33
CA LYS A 273 4.95 -16.41 -9.28
C LYS A 273 5.70 -15.21 -8.70
N TYR A 274 5.99 -14.22 -9.55
CA TYR A 274 6.62 -12.96 -9.14
C TYR A 274 5.82 -12.20 -8.07
N MET A 275 4.48 -12.32 -8.04
CA MET A 275 3.64 -11.72 -6.99
C MET A 275 3.79 -12.44 -5.64
N ALA A 276 4.00 -13.75 -5.64
CA ALA A 276 4.33 -14.48 -4.41
C ALA A 276 5.69 -14.03 -3.85
N VAL A 277 6.70 -13.91 -4.71
CA VAL A 277 8.03 -13.38 -4.34
C VAL A 277 7.90 -11.97 -3.77
N PHE A 278 7.09 -11.11 -4.41
CA PHE A 278 6.86 -9.75 -3.93
C PHE A 278 6.23 -9.70 -2.53
N ILE A 279 5.24 -10.56 -2.24
CA ILE A 279 4.65 -10.68 -0.90
C ILE A 279 5.69 -11.14 0.12
N VAL A 280 6.51 -12.15 -0.22
CA VAL A 280 7.59 -12.65 0.66
C VAL A 280 8.62 -11.55 0.94
N LEU A 281 9.04 -10.79 -0.08
CA LEU A 281 9.96 -9.67 0.09
C LEU A 281 9.35 -8.55 0.93
N THR A 282 8.05 -8.25 0.75
CA THR A 282 7.35 -7.28 1.58
C THR A 282 7.32 -7.77 3.03
N LEU A 283 6.99 -9.03 3.29
CA LEU A 283 7.01 -9.63 4.62
C LEU A 283 8.42 -9.55 5.25
N ALA A 284 9.46 -9.91 4.49
CA ALA A 284 10.84 -9.82 4.94
C ALA A 284 11.24 -8.37 5.28
N SER A 285 10.82 -7.39 4.48
CA SER A 285 11.07 -5.98 4.75
C SER A 285 10.44 -5.51 6.07
N THR A 286 9.35 -6.15 6.50
CA THR A 286 8.72 -5.80 7.77
C THR A 286 9.59 -6.16 8.99
N LEU A 287 10.59 -7.04 8.82
CA LEU A 287 11.55 -7.41 9.87
C LEU A 287 12.58 -6.29 10.17
N PHE A 288 12.53 -5.16 9.46
CA PHE A 288 13.41 -4.01 9.66
C PHE A 288 12.70 -2.82 10.35
N GLY A 289 11.45 -2.99 10.82
CA GLY A 289 10.71 -1.91 11.47
C GLY A 289 9.68 -2.38 12.50
N SER A 290 9.19 -1.45 13.32
CA SER A 290 8.28 -1.75 14.44
C SER A 290 6.79 -1.83 14.06
N GLY A 291 6.37 -1.10 13.03
CA GLY A 291 4.95 -1.00 12.65
C GLY A 291 4.47 -2.15 11.79
N ASN A 292 4.13 -3.28 12.41
CA ASN A 292 3.74 -4.51 11.70
C ASN A 292 2.74 -4.28 10.55
N GLU A 293 1.49 -3.91 10.85
CA GLU A 293 0.40 -3.91 9.87
C GLU A 293 0.67 -2.97 8.68
N ARG A 294 1.12 -1.75 8.97
CA ARG A 294 1.39 -0.73 7.94
C ARG A 294 2.55 -1.11 7.03
N LEU A 295 3.51 -1.91 7.50
CA LEU A 295 4.65 -2.35 6.69
C LEU A 295 4.24 -3.37 5.62
N MET A 296 3.02 -3.93 5.70
CA MET A 296 2.43 -4.71 4.62
C MET A 296 1.81 -3.85 3.50
N ALA A 297 1.76 -2.53 3.64
CA ALA A 297 1.21 -1.61 2.63
C ALA A 297 1.72 -1.87 1.21
N PRO A 298 3.02 -2.13 0.95
CA PRO A 298 3.50 -2.43 -0.41
C PRO A 298 2.78 -3.64 -1.05
N ALA A 299 2.38 -4.64 -0.27
CA ALA A 299 1.70 -5.82 -0.77
C ALA A 299 0.28 -5.57 -1.30
N PHE A 300 -0.25 -4.34 -1.17
CA PHE A 300 -1.60 -3.99 -1.65
C PHE A 300 -1.79 -4.33 -3.14
N VAL A 301 -0.76 -4.15 -4.00
CA VAL A 301 -0.86 -4.46 -5.43
C VAL A 301 -1.22 -5.92 -5.65
N ALA A 302 -0.55 -6.84 -4.95
CA ALA A 302 -0.79 -8.27 -5.07
C ALA A 302 -2.12 -8.67 -4.41
N PHE A 303 -2.39 -8.17 -3.20
CA PHE A 303 -3.60 -8.54 -2.46
C PHE A 303 -4.87 -8.03 -3.11
N TYR A 304 -4.93 -6.75 -3.52
CA TYR A 304 -6.12 -6.20 -4.16
C TYR A 304 -6.32 -6.71 -5.59
N TRP A 305 -5.25 -7.11 -6.29
CA TRP A 305 -5.42 -7.85 -7.54
C TRP A 305 -6.02 -9.24 -7.31
N LEU A 306 -5.49 -10.00 -6.33
CA LEU A 306 -6.06 -11.31 -5.97
C LEU A 306 -7.52 -11.19 -5.53
N LEU A 307 -7.85 -10.23 -4.66
CA LEU A 307 -9.22 -9.98 -4.21
C LEU A 307 -10.13 -9.61 -5.39
N ALA A 308 -9.69 -8.74 -6.31
CA ALA A 308 -10.45 -8.43 -7.51
C ALA A 308 -10.73 -9.67 -8.36
N LEU A 309 -9.76 -10.58 -8.48
CA LEU A 309 -9.92 -11.81 -9.24
C LEU A 309 -10.95 -12.74 -8.57
N ILE A 310 -10.89 -12.89 -7.25
CA ILE A 310 -11.88 -13.65 -6.46
C ILE A 310 -13.27 -13.02 -6.60
N PHE A 311 -13.37 -11.69 -6.49
CA PHE A 311 -14.64 -11.00 -6.66
C PHE A 311 -15.20 -11.22 -8.06
N GLN A 312 -14.37 -11.09 -9.09
CA GLN A 312 -14.80 -11.27 -10.47
C GLN A 312 -15.25 -12.69 -10.80
N ARG A 313 -14.48 -13.69 -10.38
CA ARG A 313 -14.70 -15.09 -10.79
C ARG A 313 -15.71 -15.80 -9.92
N ASP A 314 -15.62 -15.60 -8.61
CA ASP A 314 -16.33 -16.43 -7.65
C ASP A 314 -17.52 -15.70 -7.01
N ILE A 315 -17.45 -14.39 -6.78
CA ILE A 315 -18.46 -13.66 -5.97
C ILE A 315 -19.40 -12.80 -6.82
N TRP A 316 -18.97 -12.26 -7.96
CA TRP A 316 -19.71 -11.29 -8.78
C TRP A 316 -21.15 -11.69 -9.14
N PRO A 317 -21.47 -12.97 -9.41
CA PRO A 317 -22.86 -13.39 -9.64
C PRO A 317 -23.81 -13.03 -8.48
N SER A 318 -23.27 -12.82 -7.27
CA SER A 318 -24.00 -12.55 -6.04
C SER A 318 -23.74 -11.13 -5.52
N LYS A 319 -24.62 -10.20 -5.90
CA LYS A 319 -24.55 -8.80 -5.47
C LYS A 319 -24.67 -8.63 -3.95
N TRP A 320 -25.43 -9.49 -3.27
CA TRP A 320 -25.61 -9.40 -1.82
C TRP A 320 -24.30 -9.64 -1.07
N MET A 321 -23.47 -10.58 -1.54
CA MET A 321 -22.18 -10.88 -0.92
C MET A 321 -21.22 -9.69 -1.03
N LEU A 322 -21.20 -9.00 -2.18
CA LEU A 322 -20.44 -7.76 -2.35
C LEU A 322 -20.95 -6.65 -1.42
N GLY A 323 -22.27 -6.56 -1.22
CA GLY A 323 -22.88 -5.66 -0.24
C GLY A 323 -22.41 -5.92 1.18
N ILE A 324 -22.41 -7.19 1.62
CA ILE A 324 -21.89 -7.58 2.94
C ILE A 324 -20.42 -7.21 3.08
N ILE A 325 -19.59 -7.50 2.07
CA ILE A 325 -18.17 -7.15 2.08
C ILE A 325 -17.98 -5.64 2.21
N ALA A 326 -18.73 -4.84 1.44
CA ALA A 326 -18.62 -3.38 1.51
C ALA A 326 -18.99 -2.83 2.89
N VAL A 327 -20.13 -3.26 3.44
CA VAL A 327 -20.59 -2.83 4.77
C VAL A 327 -19.61 -3.27 5.85
N ALA A 328 -19.14 -4.51 5.81
CA ALA A 328 -18.17 -5.02 6.77
C ALA A 328 -16.81 -4.28 6.67
N CYS A 329 -16.33 -3.98 5.47
CA CYS A 329 -15.11 -3.18 5.28
C CYS A 329 -15.27 -1.77 5.86
N PHE A 330 -16.43 -1.14 5.68
CA PHE A 330 -16.72 0.18 6.25
C PHE A 330 -16.75 0.11 7.79
N VAL A 331 -17.46 -0.85 8.37
CA VAL A 331 -17.51 -1.06 9.84
C VAL A 331 -16.10 -1.33 10.39
N ALA A 332 -15.31 -2.15 9.70
CA ALA A 332 -13.92 -2.45 10.10
C ALA A 332 -12.97 -1.25 9.95
N SER A 333 -13.33 -0.23 9.17
CA SER A 333 -12.55 0.99 8.99
C SER A 333 -12.69 1.96 10.18
N LEU A 334 -13.76 1.84 10.97
CA LEU A 334 -13.97 2.66 12.16
C LEU A 334 -12.86 2.38 13.19
N HIS A 335 -12.21 3.45 13.68
CA HIS A 335 -11.03 3.33 14.54
C HIS A 335 -11.09 4.33 15.71
N TYR A 336 -10.60 3.92 16.88
CA TYR A 336 -10.59 4.76 18.09
C TYR A 336 -9.59 5.92 18.07
N GLN A 337 -8.63 5.90 17.15
CA GLN A 337 -7.60 6.95 17.03
C GLN A 337 -7.49 7.57 15.63
N GLN A 338 -7.81 6.79 14.59
CA GLN A 338 -7.43 7.09 13.21
C GLN A 338 -8.71 7.38 12.43
N ALA A 339 -9.41 8.43 12.81
CA ALA A 339 -10.66 8.83 12.18
C ALA A 339 -10.98 10.28 12.57
N ARG A 340 -11.79 10.95 11.74
CA ARG A 340 -12.40 12.24 12.09
C ARG A 340 -13.35 12.11 13.28
N PHE A 341 -14.07 11.00 13.34
CA PHE A 341 -14.98 10.65 14.44
C PHE A 341 -14.48 9.36 15.10
N PRO A 342 -13.52 9.46 16.03
CA PRO A 342 -12.93 8.29 16.66
C PRO A 342 -13.98 7.54 17.49
N LEU A 343 -13.86 6.21 17.49
CA LEU A 343 -14.61 5.37 18.42
C LEU A 343 -14.17 5.69 19.88
N PRO A 344 -15.08 5.56 20.86
CA PRO A 344 -14.79 5.90 22.26
C PRO A 344 -13.69 5.04 22.90
N SER A 345 -13.42 3.84 22.38
CA SER A 345 -12.43 2.94 22.97
C SER A 345 -11.76 2.01 21.95
N ARG A 346 -10.58 1.52 22.30
CA ARG A 346 -9.82 0.56 21.50
C ARG A 346 -10.55 -0.77 21.40
N GLU A 347 -11.21 -1.20 22.47
CA GLU A 347 -11.99 -2.43 22.56
C GLU A 347 -13.09 -2.42 21.49
N LEU A 348 -13.78 -1.30 21.30
CA LEU A 348 -14.82 -1.19 20.29
C LEU A 348 -14.24 -1.34 18.86
N THR A 349 -13.04 -0.80 18.60
CA THR A 349 -12.35 -1.02 17.32
C THR A 349 -12.06 -2.50 17.07
N VAL A 350 -11.63 -3.22 18.13
CA VAL A 350 -11.35 -4.66 18.06
C VAL A 350 -12.63 -5.46 17.85
N ILE A 351 -13.69 -5.17 18.61
CA ILE A 351 -14.99 -5.85 18.52
C ILE A 351 -15.60 -5.66 17.12
N LEU A 352 -15.71 -4.42 16.64
CA LEU A 352 -16.28 -4.12 15.33
C LEU A 352 -15.46 -4.75 14.19
N GLY A 353 -14.13 -4.66 14.27
CA GLY A 353 -13.24 -5.31 13.31
C GLY A 353 -13.38 -6.84 13.31
N GLY A 354 -13.46 -7.45 14.49
CA GLY A 354 -13.64 -8.89 14.67
C GLY A 354 -15.00 -9.38 14.17
N LEU A 355 -16.08 -8.67 14.47
CA LEU A 355 -17.43 -8.98 13.97
C LEU A 355 -17.50 -8.86 12.45
N ALA A 356 -16.96 -7.78 11.87
CA ALA A 356 -16.88 -7.61 10.42
C ALA A 356 -16.13 -8.76 9.75
N TRP A 357 -15.03 -9.20 10.35
CA TRP A 357 -14.23 -10.33 9.88
C TRP A 357 -14.99 -11.66 9.94
N LEU A 358 -15.68 -11.93 11.05
CA LEU A 358 -16.53 -13.12 11.22
C LEU A 358 -17.68 -13.14 10.22
N VAL A 359 -18.35 -12.00 10.01
CA VAL A 359 -19.47 -11.88 9.06
C VAL A 359 -19.00 -12.16 7.63
N VAL A 360 -17.90 -11.53 7.17
CA VAL A 360 -17.37 -11.76 5.81
C VAL A 360 -16.93 -13.21 5.63
N THR A 361 -16.23 -13.77 6.61
CA THR A 361 -15.73 -15.14 6.56
C THR A 361 -16.88 -16.15 6.55
N GLY A 362 -17.83 -16.02 7.48
CA GLY A 362 -19.00 -16.90 7.57
C GLY A 362 -19.88 -16.82 6.32
N ALA A 363 -20.17 -15.61 5.84
CA ALA A 363 -20.95 -15.41 4.62
C ALA A 363 -20.24 -16.03 3.39
N ALA A 364 -18.92 -15.87 3.28
CA ALA A 364 -18.14 -16.43 2.19
C ALA A 364 -18.11 -17.97 2.21
N VAL A 365 -17.99 -18.59 3.38
CA VAL A 365 -18.04 -20.05 3.54
C VAL A 365 -19.42 -20.58 3.14
N VAL A 366 -20.50 -20.01 3.67
CA VAL A 366 -21.87 -20.42 3.31
C VAL A 366 -22.13 -20.24 1.82
N PHE A 367 -21.69 -19.11 1.26
CA PHE A 367 -21.80 -18.83 -0.17
C PHE A 367 -21.09 -19.88 -1.02
N ARG A 368 -19.85 -20.25 -0.65
CA ARG A 368 -19.02 -21.25 -1.34
C ARG A 368 -19.66 -22.64 -1.28
N LEU A 369 -20.16 -23.05 -0.11
CA LEU A 369 -20.79 -24.37 0.08
C LEU A 369 -22.04 -24.53 -0.79
N ARG A 370 -22.90 -23.50 -0.86
CA ARG A 370 -24.11 -23.53 -1.69
C ARG A 370 -23.79 -23.64 -3.19
N HIS A 371 -22.79 -22.90 -3.67
CA HIS A 371 -22.38 -22.99 -5.08
C HIS A 371 -21.80 -24.36 -5.42
N TRP A 372 -21.06 -24.96 -4.50
CA TRP A 372 -20.48 -26.29 -4.73
C TRP A 372 -21.54 -27.39 -4.82
N GLN A 373 -22.65 -27.26 -4.07
CA GLN A 373 -23.79 -28.17 -4.16
C GLN A 373 -24.55 -28.03 -5.50
N GLN A 374 -24.59 -26.83 -6.08
CA GLN A 374 -25.25 -26.59 -7.37
C GLN A 374 -24.43 -27.04 -8.58
N ALA A 375 -23.11 -27.15 -8.42
CA ALA A 375 -22.19 -27.59 -9.48
C ALA A 375 -22.02 -29.11 -9.57
N ARG A 376 -22.58 -29.86 -8.61
CA ARG A 376 -22.68 -31.32 -8.59
C ARG A 376 -24.08 -31.72 -9.00
#